data_AF-A0AAJ2E6B6-F1
#
_entry.id   AF-A0AAJ2E6B6-F1
#
_cell.length_a   1.000
_cell.length_b   1.000
_cell.length_c   1.000
_cell.angle_alpha   90.00
_cell.angle_beta   90.00
_cell.angle_gamma   90.00
#
_symmetry.space_group_name_H-M   'P 1'
#
loop_
_entity.id
_entity.type
_entity.pdbx_description
1 polymer ?
#
loop_
_entity_poly.entity_id
_entity_poly.type
_entity_poly.pdbx_seq_one_letter_code
_entity_poly.pdbx_strand_id
1 'polypeptide(L)'
;MMHNALAQPEFPGLTMAGGTFFGLPALLSQTAGDMMILANASEILLADDGDVTLDASREASVEMESGPKGGATQLVSLWQNGFVAMKAARFINWKRRRTQAVQYITGVKYGAP
;
A
#
# COMPACT_ATOMS: atom_id res chain seq x y z
N MET A 1 -23.93 7.81 -2.19
CA MET A 1 -23.44 8.97 -1.42
C MET A 1 -24.33 9.13 -0.20
N MET A 2 -23.78 9.18 1.01
CA MET A 2 -24.59 9.43 2.22
C MET A 2 -25.03 10.90 2.24
N HIS A 3 -26.34 11.11 2.37
CA HIS A 3 -26.96 12.42 2.50
C HIS A 3 -27.63 12.53 3.87
N ASN A 4 -27.58 13.71 4.47
CA ASN A 4 -28.27 13.99 5.72
C ASN A 4 -29.79 14.10 5.51
N ALA A 5 -30.56 14.26 6.59
CA ALA A 5 -32.02 14.43 6.55
C ALA A 5 -32.49 15.67 5.75
N LEU A 6 -31.57 16.58 5.41
CA LEU A 6 -31.79 17.79 4.61
C LEU A 6 -31.30 17.62 3.15
N ALA A 7 -31.03 16.38 2.72
CA ALA A 7 -30.52 16.01 1.39
C ALA A 7 -29.14 16.60 1.02
N GLN A 8 -28.40 17.15 1.98
CA GLN A 8 -27.03 17.64 1.77
C GLN A 8 -26.02 16.49 1.94
N PRO A 9 -24.85 16.56 1.31
CA PRO A 9 -23.78 15.57 1.54
C PRO A 9 -23.41 15.53 3.03
N GLU A 10 -23.38 14.33 3.61
CA GLU A 10 -22.99 14.15 5.02
C GLU A 10 -21.54 14.57 5.27
N PHE A 11 -20.66 14.39 4.27
CA PHE A 11 -19.25 14.76 4.33
C PHE A 11 -18.85 15.63 3.13
N PRO A 12 -19.15 16.94 3.16
CA PRO A 12 -18.86 17.84 2.03
C PRO A 12 -17.38 17.96 1.68
N GLY A 13 -16.50 17.75 2.68
CA GLY A 13 -15.05 17.82 2.51
C GLY A 13 -14.41 16.57 1.90
N LEU A 14 -15.15 15.47 1.76
CA LEU A 14 -14.65 14.21 1.19
C LEU A 14 -15.13 14.04 -0.24
N THR A 15 -14.19 13.78 -1.15
CA THR A 15 -14.46 13.50 -2.56
C THR A 15 -13.83 12.16 -2.97
N MET A 16 -14.13 11.69 -4.18
CA MET A 16 -13.48 10.51 -4.76
C MET A 16 -11.96 10.67 -4.95
N ALA A 17 -11.45 11.90 -4.92
CA ALA A 17 -10.01 12.20 -4.95
C ALA A 17 -9.39 12.34 -3.54
N GLY A 18 -10.16 12.04 -2.49
CA GLY A 18 -9.80 12.34 -1.10
C GLY A 18 -10.34 13.71 -0.69
N GLY A 19 -9.69 14.33 0.30
CA GLY A 19 -10.07 15.66 0.78
C GLY A 19 -9.84 15.80 2.27
N THR A 20 -10.80 16.38 2.98
CA THR A 20 -10.74 16.55 4.43
C THR A 20 -11.93 15.91 5.13
N PHE A 21 -11.66 15.27 6.26
CA PHE A 21 -12.66 14.74 7.18
C PHE A 21 -12.48 15.47 8.51
N PHE A 22 -13.47 16.28 8.92
CA PHE A 22 -13.37 17.14 10.11
C PHE A 22 -12.10 18.02 10.14
N GLY A 23 -11.68 18.55 8.98
CA GLY A 23 -10.47 19.36 8.85
C GLY A 23 -9.15 18.59 8.84
N LEU A 24 -9.19 17.26 9.02
CA LEU A 24 -8.03 16.39 8.90
C LEU A 24 -7.90 15.88 7.45
N PRO A 25 -6.68 15.76 6.90
CA PRO A 25 -6.49 15.24 5.55
C PRO A 25 -6.88 13.76 5.47
N ALA A 26 -7.68 13.41 4.47
CA ALA A 26 -8.10 12.05 4.18
C ALA A 26 -7.34 11.52 2.96
N LEU A 27 -6.59 10.43 3.18
CA LEU A 27 -5.82 9.72 2.16
C LEU A 27 -6.58 8.46 1.74
N LEU A 28 -6.77 8.28 0.44
CA LEU A 28 -7.43 7.09 -0.12
C LEU A 28 -6.36 6.10 -0.58
N SER A 29 -6.52 4.82 -0.21
CA SER A 29 -5.65 3.74 -0.69
C SER A 29 -6.48 2.49 -0.99
N GLN A 30 -6.24 1.88 -2.14
CA GLN A 30 -6.87 0.60 -2.50
C GLN A 30 -6.43 -0.53 -1.56
N THR A 31 -5.23 -0.45 -1.01
CA THR A 31 -4.71 -1.45 -0.07
C THR A 31 -5.38 -1.38 1.31
N ALA A 32 -6.05 -0.26 1.63
CA ALA A 32 -6.82 -0.15 2.87
C ALA A 32 -8.10 -0.98 2.81
N GLY A 33 -8.60 -1.34 1.62
CA GLY A 33 -9.77 -2.20 1.46
C GLY A 33 -11.02 -1.66 2.17
N ASP A 34 -11.54 -2.44 3.11
CA ASP A 34 -12.71 -2.13 3.93
C ASP A 34 -12.34 -1.50 5.30
N MET A 35 -11.10 -1.06 5.46
CA MET A 35 -10.61 -0.45 6.69
C MET A 35 -10.73 1.07 6.65
N MET A 36 -11.15 1.65 7.77
CA MET A 36 -11.02 3.09 8.04
C MET A 36 -9.98 3.29 9.14
N ILE A 37 -8.94 4.07 8.84
CA ILE A 37 -7.76 4.23 9.70
C ILE A 37 -7.65 5.70 10.10
N LEU A 38 -7.56 5.95 11.40
CA LEU A 38 -7.15 7.24 11.96
C LEU A 38 -5.74 7.10 12.50
N ALA A 39 -4.81 7.82 11.89
CA ALA A 39 -3.39 7.77 12.23
C ALA A 39 -2.87 9.17 12.59
N ASN A 40 -2.29 9.32 13.77
CA ASN A 40 -1.50 10.50 14.10
C ASN A 40 -0.08 10.30 13.54
N ALA A 41 0.17 10.84 12.35
CA ALA A 41 1.44 10.70 11.65
C ALA A 41 2.65 11.17 12.48
N SER A 42 2.49 12.21 13.30
CA SER A 42 3.57 12.72 14.16
C SER A 42 4.01 11.74 15.26
N GLU A 43 3.17 10.75 15.57
CA GLU A 43 3.46 9.68 16.54
C GLU A 43 3.86 8.35 15.89
N ILE A 44 4.07 8.34 14.57
CA ILE A 44 4.62 7.20 13.85
C ILE A 44 6.10 7.47 13.62
N LEU A 45 6.94 6.74 14.34
CA LEU A 45 8.38 6.80 14.17
C LEU A 45 8.73 6.07 12.88
N LEU A 46 9.38 6.79 11.97
CA LEU A 46 9.90 6.26 10.72
C LEU A 46 11.42 6.32 10.78
N ALA A 47 12.06 5.16 10.60
CA ALA A 47 13.48 5.06 10.37
C ALA A 47 13.68 4.53 8.95
N ASP A 48 14.14 5.42 8.09
CA ASP A 48 14.49 5.12 6.71
C ASP A 48 15.96 5.48 6.54
N ASP A 49 16.78 4.48 6.22
CA ASP A 49 18.20 4.70 5.95
C ASP A 49 18.41 5.33 4.56
N GLY A 50 17.32 5.58 3.81
CA GLY A 50 17.30 6.29 2.54
C GLY A 50 17.91 5.52 1.38
N ASP A 51 18.55 4.38 1.66
CA ASP A 51 19.27 3.61 0.67
C ASP A 51 18.31 2.69 -0.08
N VAL A 52 18.15 2.98 -1.37
CA VAL A 52 17.43 2.16 -2.33
C VAL A 52 18.48 1.48 -3.19
N THR A 53 18.70 0.20 -2.95
CA THR A 53 19.60 -0.60 -3.79
C THR A 53 18.85 -1.06 -5.03
N LEU A 54 19.41 -0.77 -6.20
CA LEU A 54 18.88 -1.22 -7.48
C LEU A 54 19.92 -2.11 -8.16
N ASP A 55 19.64 -3.41 -8.19
CA ASP A 55 20.47 -4.39 -8.89
C ASP A 55 19.79 -4.79 -10.19
N ALA A 56 20.52 -4.77 -11.31
CA ALA A 56 20.04 -5.24 -12.60
C ALA A 56 20.85 -6.46 -13.05
N SER A 57 20.17 -7.52 -13.49
CA SER A 57 20.81 -8.72 -14.05
C SER A 57 20.25 -9.08 -15.42
N ARG A 58 21.17 -9.33 -16.36
CA ARG A 58 20.87 -9.80 -17.72
C ARG A 58 21.11 -11.30 -17.89
N GLU A 59 21.73 -11.94 -16.89
CA GLU A 59 22.16 -13.34 -16.95
C GLU A 59 21.41 -14.25 -15.96
N ALA A 60 20.45 -13.71 -15.21
CA ALA A 60 19.63 -14.53 -14.34
C ALA A 60 18.71 -15.46 -15.14
N SER A 61 18.37 -16.60 -14.56
CA SER A 61 17.34 -17.51 -15.07
C SER A 61 16.18 -17.53 -14.09
N VAL A 62 14.96 -17.40 -14.60
CA VAL A 62 13.75 -17.28 -13.79
C VAL A 62 12.88 -18.51 -13.97
N GLU A 63 12.42 -19.10 -12.86
CA GLU A 63 11.39 -20.13 -12.85
C GLU A 63 10.01 -19.45 -12.91
N MET A 64 9.29 -19.63 -14.01
CA MET A 64 7.95 -19.07 -14.21
C MET A 64 6.88 -20.06 -13.73
N GLU A 65 6.89 -20.38 -12.44
CA GLU A 65 5.90 -21.26 -11.81
C GLU A 65 5.20 -20.52 -10.65
N SER A 66 3.92 -20.82 -10.44
CA SER A 66 3.08 -20.21 -9.41
C SER A 66 3.43 -20.61 -7.97
N GLY A 67 4.29 -21.62 -7.79
CA GLY A 67 4.76 -22.11 -6.50
C GLY A 67 6.15 -22.77 -6.58
N PRO A 68 7.23 -21.99 -6.73
CA PRO A 68 8.58 -22.54 -6.89
C PRO A 68 9.04 -23.25 -5.62
N LYS A 69 9.32 -24.56 -5.71
CA LYS A 69 9.71 -25.42 -4.56
C LYS A 69 11.19 -25.80 -4.54
N GLY A 70 12.00 -25.23 -5.44
CA GLY A 70 13.40 -25.58 -5.57
C GLY A 70 13.57 -26.94 -6.23
N GLY A 71 13.76 -26.94 -7.55
CA GLY A 71 13.90 -28.17 -8.34
C GLY A 71 13.65 -27.93 -9.82
N ALA A 72 14.24 -26.86 -10.34
CA ALA A 72 13.81 -26.19 -11.57
C ALA A 72 13.81 -27.11 -12.81
N THR A 73 12.61 -27.46 -13.30
CA THR A 73 12.44 -28.21 -14.55
C THR A 73 12.32 -27.32 -15.78
N GLN A 74 11.96 -26.03 -15.61
CA GLN A 74 11.87 -25.05 -16.71
C GLN A 74 12.41 -23.69 -16.24
N LEU A 75 13.73 -23.52 -16.36
CA LEU A 75 14.37 -22.22 -16.19
C LEU A 75 14.30 -21.43 -17.49
N VAL A 76 13.75 -20.22 -17.45
CA VAL A 76 13.75 -19.30 -18.60
C VAL A 76 14.98 -18.39 -18.49
N SER A 77 15.90 -18.51 -19.46
CA SER A 77 17.06 -17.62 -19.55
C SER A 77 16.61 -16.21 -19.92
N LEU A 78 16.91 -15.23 -19.07
CA LEU A 78 16.60 -13.83 -19.39
C LEU A 78 17.43 -13.33 -20.58
N TRP A 79 18.64 -13.87 -20.77
CA TRP A 79 19.50 -13.43 -21.86
C TRP A 79 18.97 -13.85 -23.23
N GLN A 80 18.65 -15.13 -23.42
CA GLN A 80 18.13 -15.66 -24.70
C GLN A 80 16.79 -15.02 -25.09
N ASN A 81 16.01 -14.57 -24.10
CA ASN A 81 14.72 -13.92 -24.32
C ASN A 81 14.81 -12.39 -24.35
N GLY A 82 16.01 -11.80 -24.26
CA GLY A 82 16.22 -10.35 -24.31
C GLY A 82 15.65 -9.58 -23.11
N PHE A 83 15.45 -10.24 -21.98
CA PHE A 83 14.90 -9.65 -20.75
C PHE A 83 15.98 -9.13 -19.80
N VAL A 84 15.60 -8.16 -18.96
CA VAL A 84 16.42 -7.62 -17.86
C VAL A 84 15.62 -7.75 -16.58
N ALA A 85 16.19 -8.42 -15.57
CA ALA A 85 15.64 -8.42 -14.23
C ALA A 85 16.17 -7.20 -13.47
N MET A 86 15.27 -6.49 -12.79
CA MET A 86 15.63 -5.40 -11.88
C MET A 86 15.10 -5.73 -10.49
N LYS A 87 15.97 -5.65 -9.50
CA LYS A 87 15.65 -5.80 -8.08
C LYS A 87 15.87 -4.47 -7.40
N ALA A 88 14.78 -3.88 -6.91
CA ALA A 88 14.82 -2.71 -6.05
C ALA A 88 14.56 -3.14 -4.61
N ALA A 89 15.47 -2.84 -3.68
CA ALA A 89 15.26 -3.06 -2.25
C ALA A 89 15.42 -1.74 -1.49
N ARG A 90 14.44 -1.46 -0.62
CA ARG A 90 14.44 -0.33 0.31
C ARG A 90 14.12 -0.87 1.70
N PHE A 91 14.96 -0.53 2.67
CA PHE A 91 14.76 -0.93 4.05
C PHE A 91 14.06 0.19 4.80
N ILE A 92 12.81 -0.03 5.16
CA ILE A 92 12.02 0.92 5.93
C ILE A 92 11.61 0.27 7.24
N ASN A 93 11.92 0.91 8.36
CA ASN A 93 11.44 0.52 9.67
C ASN A 93 10.43 1.56 10.16
N TRP A 94 9.31 1.10 10.72
CA TRP A 94 8.33 1.99 11.33
C TRP A 94 7.83 1.42 12.67
N LYS A 95 7.50 2.32 13.59
CA LYS A 95 6.94 1.95 14.89
C LYS A 95 5.99 3.03 15.40
N ARG A 96 4.85 2.60 15.96
CA ARG A 96 3.96 3.50 16.70
C ARG A 96 4.62 3.92 18.00
N ARG A 97 4.68 5.22 18.30
CA ARG A 97 5.21 5.75 19.57
C ARG A 97 4.36 5.31 20.76
N ARG A 98 3.04 5.22 20.59
CA ARG A 98 2.06 4.77 21.58
C ARG A 98 0.97 3.92 20.92
N THR A 99 0.29 3.06 21.66
CA THR A 99 -0.79 2.20 21.12
C THR A 99 -1.93 3.01 20.51
N GLN A 100 -2.23 4.17 21.08
CA GLN A 100 -3.30 5.08 20.64
C GLN A 100 -2.95 5.86 19.36
N ALA A 101 -1.69 5.85 18.91
CA ALA A 101 -1.25 6.64 17.74
C ALA A 101 -1.96 6.25 16.44
N VAL A 102 -2.43 5.00 16.35
CA VAL A 102 -3.23 4.50 15.23
C VAL A 102 -4.39 3.71 15.77
N GLN A 103 -5.58 4.04 15.30
CA GLN A 103 -6.82 3.30 15.54
C GLN A 103 -7.47 3.01 14.20
N TYR A 104 -8.09 1.84 14.07
CA TYR A 104 -8.77 1.47 12.85
C TYR A 104 -10.01 0.64 13.16
N ILE A 105 -10.95 0.69 12.22
CA ILE A 105 -12.11 -0.18 12.18
C ILE A 105 -12.08 -0.96 10.86
N THR A 106 -12.56 -2.20 10.90
CA THR A 106 -12.61 -3.12 9.75
C THR A 106 -14.07 -3.40 9.37
N GLY A 107 -14.33 -3.88 8.15
CA GLY A 107 -15.69 -4.16 7.70
C GLY A 107 -16.56 -2.91 7.52
N VAL A 108 -15.96 -1.77 7.21
CA VAL A 108 -16.69 -0.51 7.05
C VAL A 108 -17.57 -0.60 5.81
N LYS A 109 -18.88 -0.46 6.01
CA LYS A 109 -19.86 -0.46 4.92
C LYS A 109 -20.06 0.96 4.42
N TYR A 110 -19.45 1.29 3.28
CA TYR A 110 -19.59 2.59 2.62
C TYR A 110 -20.92 2.78 1.85
N GLY A 111 -21.90 1.90 2.09
CA GLY A 111 -23.12 1.76 1.30
C GLY A 111 -22.91 0.77 0.16
N ALA A 112 -23.93 -0.05 -0.12
CA ALA A 112 -23.96 -0.82 -1.36
C ALA A 112 -24.06 0.14 -2.55
N PRO A 113 -23.55 -0.23 -3.75
CA PRO A 113 -23.84 0.52 -4.96
C PRO A 113 -25.35 0.71 -5.18
#